data_AF-A0A7W9WKG4-F1
#
_entry.id   AF-A0A7W9WKG4-F1
#
_cell.length_a   1.000
_cell.length_b   1.000
_cell.length_c   1.000
_cell.angle_alpha   90.00
_cell.angle_beta   90.00
_cell.angle_gamma   90.00
#
_symmetry.space_group_name_H-M   'P 1'
#
loop_
_entity.id
_entity.type
_entity.pdbx_description
1 polymer ?
#
loop_
_entity_poly.entity_id
_entity_poly.type
_entity_poly.pdbx_seq_one_letter_code
_entity_poly.pdbx_strand_id
1 'polypeptide(L)'
;MSHSRLVPGAEVVAVPGRGLAVRTPEGEFLTVRTGDADERLLLSRLTGDASVPQADTELDRVVRGFEQAGFLADGIPPAEWPADRRHIRLIGDPVLTGPLGAHLTAMGADPHTAPAVTTSPVDVDDLLATAPAAVVWCLDGPVPDGLWDAADRLPEHGVAWLRCHREGWQAYVEPVAADPGDVTSAHIRARRLAATPAYRELSAYWSGPRTVGTPVRLAVPAATLLAGLLADDLSRWATGAPDAAGLPARRRLRRVDLRNLTVTEHPVLPVPDVAAMPKQDG
;
A
#
# COMPACT_ATOMS: atom_id res chain seq x y z
N MET A 1 -33.06 7.91 -0.23
CA MET A 1 -33.20 7.33 1.12
C MET A 1 -31.88 6.68 1.44
N SER A 2 -31.27 7.00 2.59
CA SER A 2 -30.00 6.38 3.00
C SER A 2 -30.27 4.92 3.35
N HIS A 3 -29.56 3.99 2.70
CA HIS A 3 -29.60 2.58 3.08
C HIS A 3 -28.73 2.43 4.34
N SER A 4 -29.34 2.18 5.50
CA SER A 4 -28.64 1.97 6.77
C SER A 4 -27.95 0.60 6.80
N ARG A 5 -26.99 0.36 5.90
CA ARG A 5 -26.26 -0.91 5.81
C ARG A 5 -25.03 -0.86 6.69
N LEU A 6 -24.69 -1.96 7.36
CA LEU A 6 -23.44 -2.07 8.11
C LEU A 6 -22.21 -1.81 7.22
N VAL A 7 -21.19 -1.16 7.78
CA VAL A 7 -19.87 -1.03 7.15
C VAL A 7 -19.24 -2.41 6.92
N PRO A 8 -18.40 -2.58 5.88
CA PRO A 8 -17.65 -3.82 5.68
C PRO A 8 -16.85 -4.23 6.91
N GLY A 9 -16.92 -5.52 7.27
CA GLY A 9 -16.22 -6.08 8.45
C GLY A 9 -16.95 -5.91 9.79
N ALA A 10 -18.00 -5.08 9.85
CA ALA A 10 -18.89 -5.03 11.00
C ALA A 10 -19.98 -6.11 10.89
N GLU A 11 -20.23 -6.82 11.98
CA GLU A 11 -21.26 -7.85 12.07
C GLU A 11 -22.11 -7.63 13.32
N VAL A 12 -23.40 -7.94 13.25
CA VAL A 12 -24.26 -8.00 14.44
C VAL A 12 -24.63 -9.45 14.72
N VAL A 13 -24.36 -9.91 15.94
CA VAL A 13 -24.60 -11.27 16.38
C VAL A 13 -25.52 -11.31 17.59
N ALA A 14 -26.38 -12.30 17.65
CA ALA A 14 -27.17 -12.59 18.85
C ALA A 14 -26.32 -13.36 19.86
N VAL A 15 -26.25 -12.85 21.09
CA VAL A 15 -25.51 -13.45 22.20
C VAL A 15 -26.52 -14.11 23.15
N PRO A 16 -26.48 -15.44 23.32
CA PRO A 16 -27.40 -16.15 24.21
C PRO A 16 -27.44 -15.53 25.61
N GLY A 17 -28.65 -15.12 26.04
CA GLY A 17 -28.88 -14.51 27.36
C GLY A 17 -28.34 -13.09 27.53
N ARG A 18 -27.85 -12.42 26.47
CA ARG A 18 -27.27 -11.06 26.56
C ARG A 18 -27.72 -10.09 25.46
N GLY A 19 -28.63 -10.50 24.58
CA GLY A 19 -29.12 -9.67 23.48
C GLY A 19 -28.13 -9.58 22.32
N LEU A 20 -28.06 -8.44 21.63
CA LEU A 20 -27.20 -8.27 20.46
C LEU A 20 -25.80 -7.71 20.81
N ALA A 21 -24.80 -8.09 20.01
CA ALA A 21 -23.47 -7.49 20.03
C ALA A 21 -23.01 -7.14 18.61
N VAL A 22 -22.30 -6.02 18.48
CA VAL A 22 -21.57 -5.64 17.27
C VAL A 22 -20.16 -6.20 17.37
N ARG A 23 -19.73 -6.98 16.39
CA ARG A 23 -18.31 -7.22 16.11
C ARG A 23 -17.82 -6.06 15.23
N THR A 24 -16.88 -5.25 15.69
CA THR A 24 -16.33 -4.13 14.91
C THR A 24 -15.44 -4.64 13.77
N PRO A 25 -15.16 -3.83 12.73
CA PRO A 25 -14.20 -4.22 11.68
C PRO A 25 -12.84 -4.65 12.24
N GLU A 26 -12.41 -4.06 13.34
CA GLU A 26 -11.15 -4.34 14.06
C GLU A 26 -11.20 -5.63 14.89
N GLY A 27 -12.39 -6.25 15.04
CA GLY A 27 -12.58 -7.50 15.76
C GLY A 27 -12.91 -7.37 17.23
N GLU A 28 -13.27 -6.18 17.70
CA GLU A 28 -13.77 -5.98 19.06
C GLU A 28 -15.27 -6.29 19.15
N PHE A 29 -15.77 -6.56 20.36
CA PHE A 29 -17.20 -6.78 20.59
C PHE A 29 -17.79 -5.69 21.48
N LEU A 30 -18.86 -5.05 20.99
CA LEU A 30 -19.62 -4.03 21.71
C LEU A 30 -21.06 -4.52 21.94
N THR A 31 -21.57 -4.39 23.16
CA THR A 31 -22.97 -4.73 23.45
C THR A 31 -23.91 -3.70 22.85
N VAL A 32 -24.95 -4.15 22.16
CA VAL A 32 -26.02 -3.28 21.64
C VAL A 32 -27.15 -3.22 22.66
N ARG A 33 -27.44 -2.02 23.16
CA ARG A 33 -28.60 -1.78 24.00
C ARG A 33 -29.80 -1.45 23.14
N THR A 34 -30.50 -2.50 22.72
CA THR A 34 -31.70 -2.43 21.87
C THR A 34 -32.89 -1.76 22.57
N GLY A 35 -32.96 -1.84 23.90
CA GLY A 35 -34.12 -1.32 24.64
C GLY A 35 -35.36 -2.11 24.25
N ASP A 36 -36.40 -1.40 23.83
CA ASP A 36 -37.65 -2.01 23.35
C ASP A 36 -37.69 -2.19 21.81
N ALA A 37 -36.59 -1.88 21.10
CA ALA A 37 -36.51 -2.06 19.66
C ALA A 37 -36.61 -3.54 19.27
N ASP A 38 -37.40 -3.86 18.24
CA ASP A 38 -37.47 -5.20 17.68
C ASP A 38 -36.12 -5.58 17.01
N GLU A 39 -35.44 -6.57 17.59
CA GLU A 39 -34.14 -7.04 17.11
C GLU A 39 -34.18 -7.55 15.66
N ARG A 40 -35.28 -8.15 15.21
CA ARG A 40 -35.41 -8.66 13.83
C ARG A 40 -35.57 -7.53 12.83
N LEU A 41 -36.34 -6.49 13.17
CA LEU A 41 -36.47 -5.30 12.35
C LEU A 41 -35.15 -4.53 12.27
N LEU A 42 -34.41 -4.45 13.38
CA LEU A 42 -33.06 -3.88 13.40
C LEU A 42 -32.12 -4.62 12.45
N LEU A 43 -32.07 -5.97 12.54
CA LEU A 43 -31.21 -6.77 11.66
C LEU A 43 -31.59 -6.62 10.18
N SER A 44 -32.88 -6.62 9.85
CA SER A 44 -33.37 -6.41 8.47
C SER A 44 -32.98 -5.03 7.92
N ARG A 45 -33.04 -3.99 8.75
CA ARG A 45 -32.63 -2.64 8.35
C ARG A 45 -31.12 -2.54 8.15
N LEU A 46 -30.34 -3.16 9.04
CA LEU A 46 -28.87 -3.17 9.01
C LEU A 46 -28.27 -3.98 7.84
N THR A 47 -29.03 -4.90 7.24
CA THR A 47 -28.65 -5.56 5.99
C THR A 47 -28.97 -4.73 4.74
N GLY A 48 -29.67 -3.60 4.90
CA GLY A 48 -30.02 -2.67 3.82
C GLY A 48 -31.37 -2.94 3.16
N ASP A 49 -32.23 -3.77 3.75
CA ASP A 49 -33.59 -4.01 3.26
C ASP A 49 -34.46 -2.75 3.44
N ALA A 50 -34.94 -2.20 2.33
CA ALA A 50 -35.71 -0.95 2.29
C ALA A 50 -37.21 -1.15 2.56
N SER A 51 -37.65 -2.38 2.83
CA SER A 51 -39.08 -2.73 2.98
C SER A 51 -39.63 -2.58 4.41
N VAL A 52 -38.87 -1.99 5.34
CA VAL A 52 -39.29 -1.83 6.73
C VAL A 52 -40.33 -0.71 6.90
N PRO A 53 -41.54 -0.96 7.45
CA PRO A 53 -42.55 0.06 7.68
C PRO A 53 -42.07 1.19 8.61
N GLN A 54 -42.62 2.38 8.38
CA GLN A 54 -42.16 3.67 8.89
C GLN A 54 -42.62 3.96 10.34
N ALA A 55 -41.68 4.48 11.14
CA ALA A 55 -41.81 5.08 12.48
C ALA A 55 -41.84 4.14 13.70
N ASP A 56 -40.69 3.53 14.02
CA ASP A 56 -40.35 3.10 15.37
C ASP A 56 -39.23 4.00 15.91
N THR A 57 -39.56 4.80 16.93
CA THR A 57 -38.64 5.79 17.53
C THR A 57 -37.46 5.13 18.22
N GLU A 58 -37.66 3.95 18.80
CA GLU A 58 -36.62 3.22 19.51
C GLU A 58 -35.69 2.52 18.52
N LEU A 59 -36.24 1.96 17.44
CA LEU A 59 -35.44 1.45 16.32
C LEU A 59 -34.58 2.55 15.69
N ASP A 60 -35.16 3.74 15.41
CA ASP A 60 -34.42 4.87 14.85
C ASP A 60 -33.34 5.38 15.81
N ARG A 61 -33.58 5.34 17.13
CA ARG A 61 -32.57 5.66 18.16
C ARG A 61 -31.39 4.70 18.07
N VAL A 62 -31.64 3.40 17.98
CA VAL A 62 -30.58 2.39 17.88
C VAL A 62 -29.80 2.54 16.57
N VAL A 63 -30.49 2.69 15.43
CA VAL A 63 -29.84 2.90 14.12
C VAL A 63 -28.98 4.17 14.12
N ARG A 64 -29.45 5.26 14.71
CA ARG A 64 -28.64 6.47 14.89
C ARG A 64 -27.42 6.24 15.76
N GLY A 65 -27.51 5.35 16.76
CA GLY A 65 -26.35 4.91 17.55
C GLY A 65 -25.30 4.21 16.70
N PHE A 66 -25.71 3.35 15.75
CA PHE A 66 -24.79 2.75 14.78
C PHE A 66 -24.17 3.80 13.85
N GLU A 67 -24.96 4.75 13.37
CA GLU A 67 -24.49 5.85 12.52
C GLU A 67 -23.45 6.71 13.24
N GLN A 68 -23.76 7.16 14.46
CA GLN A 68 -22.87 7.98 15.30
C GLN A 68 -21.58 7.25 15.68
N ALA A 69 -21.65 5.93 15.83
CA ALA A 69 -20.49 5.08 16.09
C ALA A 69 -19.70 4.72 14.81
N GLY A 70 -20.15 5.15 13.62
CA GLY A 70 -19.48 4.90 12.35
C GLY A 70 -19.67 3.48 11.80
N PHE A 71 -20.69 2.76 12.24
CA PHE A 71 -20.97 1.38 11.80
C PHE A 71 -21.92 1.28 10.61
N LEU A 72 -22.40 2.39 10.05
CA LEU A 72 -23.22 2.40 8.84
C LEU A 72 -22.43 2.96 7.65
N ALA A 73 -22.54 2.30 6.50
CA ALA A 73 -21.99 2.75 5.24
C ALA A 73 -23.04 3.56 4.47
N ASP A 74 -22.62 4.66 3.83
CA ASP A 74 -23.48 5.51 2.98
C ASP A 74 -23.83 4.88 1.62
N GLY A 75 -23.63 3.57 1.45
CA GLY A 75 -23.93 2.86 0.21
C GLY A 75 -23.01 3.22 -0.96
N ILE A 76 -21.87 3.87 -0.73
CA ILE A 76 -20.89 4.17 -1.77
C ILE A 76 -20.20 2.84 -2.17
N PRO A 77 -20.35 2.38 -3.43
CA PRO A 77 -19.64 1.19 -3.89
C PRO A 77 -18.12 1.39 -3.80
N PRO A 78 -17.32 0.31 -3.69
CA PRO A 78 -15.87 0.43 -3.70
C PRO A 78 -15.44 1.23 -4.93
N ALA A 79 -14.53 2.20 -4.75
CA ALA A 79 -14.05 3.02 -5.85
C ALA A 79 -13.42 2.13 -6.92
N GLU A 80 -13.99 2.13 -8.12
CA GLU A 80 -13.38 1.49 -9.28
C GLU A 80 -12.04 2.16 -9.61
N TRP A 81 -11.10 1.41 -10.17
CA TRP A 81 -9.83 1.97 -10.60
C TRP A 81 -10.05 3.09 -11.65
N PRO A 82 -9.62 4.34 -11.39
CA PRO A 82 -9.87 5.45 -12.30
C PRO A 82 -9.22 5.23 -13.67
N ALA A 83 -9.95 5.49 -14.75
CA ALA A 83 -9.50 5.19 -16.12
C ALA A 83 -8.17 5.85 -16.48
N ASP A 84 -7.95 7.09 -16.03
CA ASP A 84 -6.72 7.87 -16.20
C ASP A 84 -5.53 7.32 -15.39
N ARG A 85 -5.79 6.41 -14.45
CA ARG A 85 -4.76 5.79 -13.59
C ARG A 85 -4.55 4.31 -13.83
N ARG A 86 -5.23 3.70 -14.82
CA ARG A 86 -5.16 2.25 -15.05
C ARG A 86 -3.84 1.80 -15.66
N HIS A 87 -3.21 2.63 -16.49
CA HIS A 87 -1.98 2.23 -17.19
C HIS A 87 -0.79 2.19 -16.24
N ILE A 88 -0.35 0.99 -15.85
CA ILE A 88 0.77 0.78 -14.93
C ILE A 88 1.92 0.09 -15.67
N ARG A 89 3.08 0.72 -15.70
CA ARG A 89 4.28 0.10 -16.30
C ARG A 89 5.04 -0.70 -15.25
N LEU A 90 5.26 -1.99 -15.51
CA LEU A 90 6.03 -2.88 -14.64
C LEU A 90 7.42 -3.15 -15.23
N ILE A 91 8.48 -2.98 -14.44
CA ILE A 91 9.88 -3.18 -14.84
C ILE A 91 10.58 -4.09 -13.82
N GLY A 92 11.43 -4.99 -14.30
CA GLY A 92 12.32 -5.79 -13.46
C GLY A 92 12.00 -7.29 -13.46
N ASP A 93 12.25 -7.96 -12.35
CA ASP A 93 12.30 -9.43 -12.30
C ASP A 93 10.90 -10.07 -12.38
N PRO A 94 10.66 -11.01 -13.32
CA PRO A 94 9.35 -11.66 -13.54
C PRO A 94 8.77 -12.36 -12.31
N VAL A 95 9.62 -12.85 -11.40
CA VAL A 95 9.20 -13.48 -10.14
C VAL A 95 8.44 -12.51 -9.23
N LEU A 96 8.68 -11.20 -9.37
CA LEU A 96 7.98 -10.14 -8.66
C LEU A 96 6.91 -9.48 -9.54
N THR A 97 7.23 -9.15 -10.80
CA THR A 97 6.30 -8.41 -11.68
C THR A 97 5.12 -9.26 -12.15
N GLY A 98 5.29 -10.58 -12.31
CA GLY A 98 4.21 -11.49 -12.71
C GLY A 98 3.04 -11.53 -11.72
N PRO A 99 3.26 -11.91 -10.45
CA PRO A 99 2.21 -11.89 -9.42
C PRO A 99 1.61 -10.50 -9.21
N LEU A 100 2.43 -9.44 -9.29
CA LEU A 100 1.95 -8.06 -9.19
C LEU A 100 0.99 -7.71 -10.34
N GLY A 101 1.35 -8.04 -11.58
CA GLY A 101 0.48 -7.84 -12.74
C GLY A 101 -0.85 -8.55 -12.57
N ALA A 102 -0.86 -9.80 -12.10
CA ALA A 102 -2.10 -10.54 -11.84
C ALA A 102 -2.99 -9.86 -10.79
N HIS A 103 -2.42 -9.35 -9.69
CA HIS A 103 -3.18 -8.60 -8.68
C HIS A 103 -3.74 -7.28 -9.25
N LEU A 104 -2.93 -6.52 -9.99
CA LEU A 104 -3.34 -5.26 -10.59
C LEU A 104 -4.49 -5.44 -11.60
N THR A 105 -4.40 -6.44 -12.48
CA THR A 105 -5.48 -6.78 -13.41
C THR A 105 -6.76 -7.16 -12.67
N ALA A 106 -6.67 -7.97 -11.60
CA ALA A 106 -7.82 -8.37 -10.80
C ALA A 106 -8.52 -7.19 -10.10
N MET A 107 -7.77 -6.12 -9.80
CA MET A 107 -8.30 -4.88 -9.22
C MET A 107 -8.79 -3.86 -10.27
N GLY A 108 -8.68 -4.17 -11.56
CA GLY A 108 -9.16 -3.33 -12.66
C GLY A 108 -8.14 -2.34 -13.23
N ALA A 109 -6.86 -2.47 -12.88
CA ALA A 109 -5.77 -1.75 -13.56
C ALA A 109 -5.39 -2.44 -14.89
N ASP A 110 -4.55 -1.77 -15.68
CA ASP A 110 -3.99 -2.24 -16.96
C ASP A 110 -2.45 -2.28 -16.87
N PRO A 111 -1.87 -3.34 -16.27
CA PRO A 111 -0.44 -3.46 -16.11
C PRO A 111 0.27 -3.94 -17.39
N HIS A 112 1.29 -3.22 -17.83
CA HIS A 112 2.14 -3.55 -18.97
C HIS A 112 3.57 -3.84 -18.51
N THR A 113 4.01 -5.08 -18.69
CA THR A 113 5.39 -5.46 -18.34
C THR A 113 6.34 -5.05 -19.47
N ALA A 114 7.31 -4.22 -19.13
CA ALA A 114 8.44 -3.88 -19.99
C ALA A 114 9.61 -4.85 -19.76
N PRO A 115 10.52 -5.00 -20.73
CA PRO A 115 11.75 -5.77 -20.55
C PRO A 115 12.52 -5.28 -19.31
N ALA A 116 13.18 -6.21 -18.61
CA ALA A 116 14.02 -5.86 -17.47
C ALA A 116 15.17 -4.97 -17.94
N VAL A 117 15.22 -3.74 -17.44
CA VAL A 117 16.38 -2.85 -17.60
C VAL A 117 17.27 -3.04 -16.38
N THR A 118 18.47 -3.55 -16.59
CA THR A 118 19.42 -3.88 -15.51
C THR A 118 20.67 -3.00 -15.53
N THR A 119 20.75 -2.06 -16.48
CA THR A 119 21.91 -1.19 -16.69
C THR A 119 21.51 0.27 -16.70
N SER A 120 22.34 1.10 -16.06
CA SER A 120 22.25 2.56 -16.04
C SER A 120 23.13 3.15 -17.16
N PRO A 121 22.80 4.31 -17.74
CA PRO A 121 21.65 5.16 -17.41
C PRO A 121 20.37 4.75 -18.11
N VAL A 122 19.25 4.83 -17.38
CA VAL A 122 17.90 4.79 -17.95
C VAL A 122 17.45 6.22 -18.12
N ASP A 123 16.92 6.57 -19.30
CA ASP A 123 16.37 7.89 -19.53
C ASP A 123 14.97 8.01 -18.92
N VAL A 124 14.64 9.19 -18.39
CA VAL A 124 13.29 9.49 -17.91
C VAL A 124 12.30 9.47 -19.08
N ASP A 125 12.71 9.94 -20.26
CA ASP A 125 11.87 9.93 -21.46
C ASP A 125 11.49 8.50 -21.86
N ASP A 126 12.43 7.55 -21.73
CA ASP A 126 12.16 6.13 -21.96
C ASP A 126 11.14 5.57 -20.98
N LEU A 127 11.14 6.01 -19.72
CA LEU A 127 10.16 5.62 -18.70
C LEU A 127 8.77 6.22 -18.99
N LEU A 128 8.74 7.42 -19.59
CA LEU A 128 7.53 8.17 -19.93
C LEU A 128 6.94 7.83 -21.31
N ALA A 129 7.66 7.09 -22.17
CA ALA A 129 7.30 6.88 -23.58
C ALA A 129 5.87 6.36 -23.83
N THR A 130 5.28 5.62 -22.89
CA THR A 130 3.92 5.09 -22.99
C THR A 130 2.90 5.87 -22.16
N ALA A 131 3.27 7.03 -21.63
CA ALA A 131 2.50 7.86 -20.71
C ALA A 131 1.85 7.04 -19.57
N PRO A 132 2.60 6.22 -18.81
CA PRO A 132 2.04 5.46 -17.70
C PRO A 132 1.57 6.38 -16.59
N ALA A 133 0.49 5.99 -15.92
CA ALA A 133 0.05 6.68 -14.71
C ALA A 133 0.97 6.35 -13.52
N ALA A 134 1.55 5.15 -13.51
CA ALA A 134 2.59 4.78 -12.57
C ALA A 134 3.63 3.84 -13.19
N VAL A 135 4.86 3.93 -12.70
CA VAL A 135 5.94 2.97 -12.95
C VAL A 135 6.21 2.20 -11.67
N VAL A 136 6.26 0.88 -11.77
CA VAL A 136 6.69 -0.01 -10.68
C VAL A 136 7.95 -0.74 -11.09
N TRP A 137 8.99 -0.65 -10.28
CA TRP A 137 10.25 -1.36 -10.55
C TRP A 137 10.61 -2.33 -9.42
N CYS A 138 10.62 -3.62 -9.76
CA CYS A 138 10.81 -4.70 -8.81
C CYS A 138 12.10 -5.45 -9.10
N LEU A 139 13.05 -5.47 -8.16
CA LEU A 139 14.34 -6.17 -8.33
C LEU A 139 14.48 -7.34 -7.36
N ASP A 140 14.78 -8.54 -7.88
CA ASP A 140 15.10 -9.73 -7.10
C ASP A 140 16.59 -9.75 -6.66
N GLY A 141 17.10 -8.58 -6.29
CA GLY A 141 18.47 -8.35 -5.89
C GLY A 141 18.68 -6.93 -5.40
N PRO A 142 19.87 -6.60 -4.86
CA PRO A 142 20.16 -5.26 -4.42
C PRO A 142 20.25 -4.33 -5.62
N VAL A 143 19.81 -3.10 -5.40
CA VAL A 143 19.73 -2.07 -6.44
C VAL A 143 21.14 -1.54 -6.71
N PRO A 144 21.63 -1.57 -7.97
CA PRO A 144 22.85 -0.86 -8.35
C PRO A 144 22.75 0.64 -8.08
N ASP A 145 23.88 1.28 -7.80
CA ASP A 145 23.93 2.73 -7.63
C ASP A 145 23.50 3.46 -8.90
N GLY A 146 22.73 4.54 -8.73
CA GLY A 146 22.20 5.36 -9.83
C GLY A 146 21.13 4.72 -10.71
N LEU A 147 20.74 3.46 -10.50
CA LEU A 147 19.78 2.77 -11.38
C LEU A 147 18.40 3.45 -11.40
N TRP A 148 17.97 3.99 -10.25
CA TRP A 148 16.64 4.57 -10.07
C TRP A 148 16.63 6.11 -10.08
N ASP A 149 17.77 6.77 -10.32
CA ASP A 149 17.87 8.23 -10.29
C ASP A 149 16.94 8.91 -11.30
N ALA A 150 16.81 8.33 -12.50
CA ALA A 150 15.85 8.84 -13.49
C ALA A 150 14.40 8.61 -13.07
N ALA A 151 14.10 7.47 -12.46
CA ALA A 151 12.76 7.14 -11.99
C ALA A 151 12.33 7.99 -10.78
N ASP A 152 13.28 8.43 -9.95
CA ASP A 152 13.02 9.34 -8.84
C ASP A 152 12.51 10.72 -9.29
N ARG A 153 12.65 11.08 -10.57
CA ARG A 153 12.08 12.30 -11.19
C ARG A 153 10.67 12.13 -11.74
N LEU A 154 10.14 10.91 -11.85
CA LEU A 154 8.81 10.65 -12.40
C LEU A 154 7.66 11.46 -11.74
N PRO A 155 7.66 11.70 -10.41
CA PRO A 155 6.63 12.53 -9.79
C PRO A 155 6.59 13.97 -10.30
N GLU A 156 7.70 14.52 -10.81
CA GLU A 156 7.75 15.85 -11.43
C GLU A 156 6.98 15.89 -12.76
N HIS A 157 6.75 14.72 -13.36
CA HIS A 157 6.00 14.52 -14.59
C HIS A 157 4.57 14.00 -14.33
N GLY A 158 4.13 13.98 -13.07
CA GLY A 158 2.79 13.48 -12.69
C GLY A 158 2.65 11.96 -12.79
N VAL A 159 3.76 11.23 -12.86
CA VAL A 159 3.77 9.76 -12.91
C VAL A 159 4.16 9.21 -11.54
N ALA A 160 3.32 8.36 -10.97
CA ALA A 160 3.63 7.74 -9.69
C ALA A 160 4.76 6.71 -9.82
N TRP A 161 5.56 6.61 -8.76
CA TRP A 161 6.77 5.82 -8.71
C TRP A 161 6.73 4.91 -7.48
N LEU A 162 6.72 3.59 -7.71
CA LEU A 162 6.76 2.59 -6.65
C LEU A 162 7.85 1.57 -6.95
N ARG A 163 8.47 1.02 -5.90
CA ARG A 163 9.62 0.13 -6.06
C ARG A 163 9.76 -0.87 -4.94
N CYS A 164 10.32 -2.02 -5.28
CA CYS A 164 10.78 -3.00 -4.31
C CYS A 164 12.10 -3.62 -4.73
N HIS A 165 12.88 -4.07 -3.75
CA HIS A 165 14.11 -4.78 -4.01
C HIS A 165 14.42 -5.81 -2.92
N ARG A 166 15.27 -6.78 -3.22
CA ARG A 166 15.69 -7.82 -2.26
C ARG A 166 17.17 -7.72 -1.91
N GLU A 167 17.49 -7.80 -0.63
CA GLU A 167 18.84 -7.92 -0.10
C GLU A 167 18.94 -9.17 0.79
N GLY A 168 19.44 -10.28 0.22
CA GLY A 168 19.54 -11.55 0.93
C GLY A 168 18.16 -12.11 1.31
N TRP A 169 17.92 -12.26 2.62
CA TRP A 169 16.65 -12.71 3.21
C TRP A 169 15.69 -11.56 3.55
N GLN A 170 16.01 -10.33 3.15
CA GLN A 170 15.15 -9.17 3.39
C GLN A 170 14.67 -8.63 2.04
N ALA A 171 13.40 -8.29 1.95
CA ALA A 171 12.88 -7.48 0.85
C ALA A 171 12.38 -6.14 1.39
N TYR A 172 12.48 -5.11 0.57
CA TYR A 172 12.05 -3.76 0.89
C TYR A 172 10.99 -3.34 -0.11
N VAL A 173 9.86 -2.84 0.39
CA VAL A 173 8.87 -2.10 -0.39
C VAL A 173 9.01 -0.64 0.04
N GLU A 174 9.51 0.19 -0.87
CA GLU A 174 9.73 1.60 -0.59
C GLU A 174 8.44 2.40 -0.76
N PRO A 175 8.31 3.58 -0.13
CA PRO A 175 7.10 4.39 -0.22
C PRO A 175 6.75 4.75 -1.66
N VAL A 176 5.45 4.83 -1.96
CA VAL A 176 4.98 5.40 -3.23
C VAL A 176 5.33 6.89 -3.28
N ALA A 177 5.96 7.32 -4.36
CA ALA A 177 6.20 8.72 -4.65
C ALA A 177 5.28 9.16 -5.79
N ALA A 178 4.37 10.09 -5.52
CA ALA A 178 3.34 10.51 -6.46
C ALA A 178 3.39 12.01 -6.75
N ASP A 179 3.90 12.82 -5.81
CA ASP A 179 4.10 14.25 -6.01
C ASP A 179 5.58 14.65 -5.81
N PRO A 180 6.00 15.78 -6.37
CA PRO A 180 7.30 16.38 -6.06
C PRO A 180 7.51 16.53 -4.55
N GLY A 181 8.69 16.15 -4.06
CA GLY A 181 9.03 16.17 -2.63
C GLY A 181 8.64 14.90 -1.86
N ASP A 182 8.10 13.88 -2.53
CA ASP A 182 7.96 12.55 -1.93
C ASP A 182 9.29 11.83 -1.69
N VAL A 183 9.23 10.70 -0.99
CA VAL A 183 10.42 9.92 -0.64
C VAL A 183 10.97 9.19 -1.88
N THR A 184 12.09 9.68 -2.40
CA THR A 184 12.87 9.07 -3.48
C THR A 184 13.71 7.88 -3.00
N SER A 185 14.21 7.08 -3.93
CA SER A 185 15.13 5.98 -3.61
C SER A 185 16.45 6.50 -3.02
N ALA A 186 16.92 7.66 -3.50
CA ALA A 186 18.06 8.36 -2.95
C ALA A 186 17.86 8.72 -1.45
N HIS A 187 16.66 9.19 -1.08
CA HIS A 187 16.33 9.46 0.33
C HIS A 187 16.38 8.20 1.20
N ILE A 188 15.88 7.06 0.69
CA ILE A 188 15.95 5.78 1.40
C ILE A 188 17.40 5.36 1.60
N ARG A 189 18.23 5.39 0.54
CA ARG A 189 19.66 5.06 0.63
C ARG A 189 20.39 5.93 1.65
N ALA A 190 20.22 7.25 1.57
CA ALA A 190 20.85 8.21 2.47
C ALA A 190 20.48 7.93 3.94
N ARG A 191 19.20 7.68 4.23
CA ARG A 191 18.75 7.34 5.59
C ARG A 191 19.28 5.99 6.07
N ARG A 192 19.33 4.99 5.19
CA ARG A 192 19.89 3.67 5.53
C ARG A 192 21.38 3.78 5.85
N LEU A 193 22.14 4.60 5.13
CA LEU A 193 23.55 4.90 5.44
C LEU A 193 23.69 5.62 6.79
N ALA A 194 22.85 6.62 7.05
CA ALA A 194 22.87 7.35 8.32
C ALA A 194 22.47 6.51 9.54
N ALA A 195 21.66 5.46 9.33
CA ALA A 195 21.15 4.59 10.39
C ALA A 195 22.05 3.39 10.73
N THR A 196 23.19 3.23 10.07
CA THR A 196 24.10 2.10 10.29
C THR A 196 25.51 2.56 10.70
N PRO A 197 26.16 1.91 11.70
CA PRO A 197 27.57 2.13 11.96
C PRO A 197 28.47 1.60 10.83
N ALA A 198 27.97 0.67 10.00
CA ALA A 198 28.69 0.03 8.89
C ALA A 198 28.38 0.70 7.54
N TYR A 199 28.37 2.04 7.51
CA TYR A 199 27.92 2.79 6.33
C TYR A 199 28.88 2.63 5.13
N ARG A 200 30.18 2.42 5.37
CA ARG A 200 31.18 2.18 4.32
C ARG A 200 30.97 0.83 3.66
N GLU A 201 30.72 -0.20 4.47
CA GLU A 201 30.42 -1.56 4.03
C GLU A 201 29.09 -1.61 3.27
N LEU A 202 28.06 -0.91 3.76
CA LEU A 202 26.77 -0.81 3.07
C LEU A 202 26.89 -0.07 1.74
N SER A 203 27.64 1.02 1.70
CA SER A 203 27.94 1.73 0.45
C SER A 203 28.67 0.81 -0.53
N ALA A 204 29.70 0.08 -0.08
CA ALA A 204 30.44 -0.87 -0.91
C ALA A 204 29.58 -2.04 -1.38
N TYR A 205 28.60 -2.48 -0.58
CA TYR A 205 27.64 -3.51 -0.97
C TYR A 205 26.77 -3.09 -2.16
N TRP A 206 26.38 -1.82 -2.26
CA TRP A 206 25.55 -1.33 -3.36
C TRP A 206 26.33 -0.96 -4.63
N SER A 207 27.54 -0.41 -4.50
CA SER A 207 28.32 0.10 -5.63
C SER A 207 29.47 -0.80 -6.08
N GLY A 208 29.92 -1.71 -5.23
CA GLY A 208 31.12 -2.51 -5.44
C GLY A 208 30.89 -3.87 -6.11
N PRO A 209 31.97 -4.50 -6.60
CA PRO A 209 31.92 -5.89 -7.05
C PRO A 209 31.55 -6.82 -5.88
N ARG A 210 30.74 -7.84 -6.16
CA ARG A 210 30.25 -8.78 -5.15
C ARG A 210 30.54 -10.22 -5.53
N THR A 211 31.16 -10.96 -4.62
CA THR A 211 31.17 -12.42 -4.66
C THR A 211 29.88 -12.93 -4.04
N VAL A 212 29.04 -13.62 -4.82
CA VAL A 212 27.71 -14.05 -4.39
C VAL A 212 27.74 -15.56 -4.11
N GLY A 213 27.22 -15.95 -2.94
CA GLY A 213 26.98 -17.37 -2.62
C GLY A 213 25.75 -17.92 -3.35
N THR A 214 25.25 -19.09 -2.95
CA THR A 214 23.99 -19.64 -3.50
C THR A 214 22.85 -18.64 -3.30
N PRO A 215 22.19 -18.17 -4.37
CA PRO A 215 21.10 -17.21 -4.26
C PRO A 215 19.93 -17.79 -3.45
N VAL A 216 19.39 -16.98 -2.53
CA VAL A 216 18.09 -17.27 -1.93
C VAL A 216 17.05 -17.19 -3.04
N ARG A 217 16.39 -18.31 -3.34
CA ARG A 217 15.27 -18.31 -4.28
C ARG A 217 14.05 -17.72 -3.60
N LEU A 218 13.46 -16.71 -4.22
CA LEU A 218 12.22 -16.13 -3.74
C LEU A 218 11.10 -17.18 -3.85
N ALA A 219 10.57 -17.60 -2.70
CA ALA A 219 9.48 -18.55 -2.64
C ALA A 219 8.16 -17.90 -3.05
N VAL A 220 7.23 -18.69 -3.60
CA VAL A 220 5.91 -18.21 -4.06
C VAL A 220 5.17 -17.40 -2.98
N PRO A 221 5.06 -17.84 -1.71
CA PRO A 221 4.36 -17.05 -0.70
C PRO A 221 4.98 -15.66 -0.46
N ALA A 222 6.31 -15.56 -0.54
CA ALA A 222 7.01 -14.29 -0.38
C ALA A 222 6.79 -13.35 -1.58
N ALA A 223 6.83 -13.89 -2.80
CA ALA A 223 6.53 -13.13 -4.01
C ALA A 223 5.08 -12.62 -4.01
N THR A 224 4.11 -13.48 -3.64
CA THR A 224 2.69 -13.09 -3.50
C THR A 224 2.50 -12.01 -2.43
N LEU A 225 3.17 -12.13 -1.27
CA LEU A 225 3.10 -11.10 -0.23
C LEU A 225 3.63 -9.75 -0.73
N LEU A 226 4.81 -9.73 -1.35
CA LEU A 226 5.39 -8.49 -1.89
C LEU A 226 4.49 -7.86 -2.96
N ALA A 227 3.96 -8.69 -3.87
CA ALA A 227 3.02 -8.25 -4.88
C ALA A 227 1.73 -7.67 -4.27
N GLY A 228 1.19 -8.30 -3.22
CA GLY A 228 0.01 -7.81 -2.50
C GLY A 228 0.25 -6.46 -1.81
N LEU A 229 1.42 -6.27 -1.18
CA LEU A 229 1.79 -5.01 -0.54
C LEU A 229 1.90 -3.86 -1.56
N LEU A 230 2.55 -4.12 -2.70
CA LEU A 230 2.68 -3.16 -3.80
C LEU A 230 1.32 -2.82 -4.42
N ALA A 231 0.49 -3.84 -4.62
CA ALA A 231 -0.86 -3.72 -5.17
C ALA A 231 -1.77 -2.86 -4.26
N ASP A 232 -1.74 -3.07 -2.94
CA ASP A 232 -2.50 -2.25 -1.98
C ASP A 232 -2.06 -0.78 -2.01
N ASP A 233 -0.74 -0.51 -1.96
CA ASP A 233 -0.23 0.86 -1.98
C ASP A 233 -0.61 1.59 -3.29
N LEU A 234 -0.51 0.91 -4.45
CA LEU A 234 -0.95 1.47 -5.73
C LEU A 234 -2.46 1.69 -5.80
N SER A 235 -3.24 0.73 -5.31
CA SER A 235 -4.71 0.84 -5.32
C SER A 235 -5.17 2.04 -4.49
N ARG A 236 -4.57 2.25 -3.31
CA ARG A 236 -4.86 3.42 -2.46
C ARG A 236 -4.47 4.73 -3.13
N TRP A 237 -3.28 4.79 -3.72
CA TRP A 237 -2.86 5.95 -4.49
C TRP A 237 -3.84 6.24 -5.64
N ALA A 238 -4.19 5.20 -6.42
CA ALA A 238 -5.03 5.34 -7.60
C ALA A 238 -6.43 5.81 -7.24
N THR A 239 -7.05 5.22 -6.21
CA THR A 239 -8.44 5.50 -5.80
C THR A 239 -8.56 6.68 -4.83
N GLY A 240 -7.45 7.18 -4.28
CA GLY A 240 -7.48 8.16 -3.20
C GLY A 240 -8.05 7.60 -1.88
N ALA A 241 -8.11 6.27 -1.75
CA ALA A 241 -8.58 5.64 -0.52
C ALA A 241 -7.70 6.10 0.67
N PRO A 242 -8.31 6.42 1.82
CA PRO A 242 -7.56 6.85 2.98
C PRO A 242 -6.58 5.75 3.42
N ASP A 243 -5.46 6.18 3.99
CA ASP A 243 -4.58 5.25 4.70
C ASP A 243 -5.38 4.64 5.86
N ALA A 244 -5.39 3.30 5.92
CA ALA A 244 -5.87 2.62 7.13
C ALA A 244 -4.99 3.06 8.32
N ALA A 245 -5.51 2.92 9.55
CA ALA A 245 -4.78 3.26 10.77
C ALA A 245 -3.33 2.75 10.70
N GLY A 246 -2.36 3.68 10.63
CA GLY A 246 -0.97 3.36 10.33
C GLY A 246 -0.20 4.50 9.66
N LEU A 247 1.01 4.21 9.18
CA LEU A 247 1.83 5.17 8.44
C LEU A 247 1.31 5.36 7.01
N PRO A 248 1.25 6.59 6.47
CA PRO A 248 0.84 6.80 5.09
C PRO A 248 1.68 6.03 4.08
N ALA A 249 1.07 5.47 3.02
CA ALA A 249 1.81 4.74 1.98
C ALA A 249 3.00 5.53 1.41
N ARG A 250 2.84 6.86 1.29
CA ARG A 250 3.87 7.81 0.80
C ARG A 250 5.04 8.04 1.76
N ARG A 251 4.94 7.56 3.01
CA ARG A 251 5.94 7.74 4.08
C ARG A 251 6.30 6.42 4.75
N ARG A 252 5.89 5.27 4.18
CA ARG A 252 5.99 3.95 4.81
C ARG A 252 6.96 3.07 4.05
N LEU A 253 8.13 2.84 4.64
CA LEU A 253 9.07 1.81 4.17
C LEU A 253 8.71 0.49 4.84
N ARG A 254 8.42 -0.55 4.06
CA ARG A 254 8.24 -1.90 4.60
C ARG A 254 9.49 -2.73 4.39
N ARG A 255 9.91 -3.43 5.44
CA ARG A 255 10.92 -4.49 5.38
C ARG A 255 10.25 -5.82 5.69
N VAL A 256 10.40 -6.77 4.77
CA VAL A 256 9.84 -8.12 4.85
C VAL A 256 10.97 -9.12 5.09
N ASP A 257 10.91 -9.87 6.20
CA ASP A 257 11.80 -11.01 6.42
C ASP A 257 11.27 -12.22 5.64
N LEU A 258 12.04 -12.69 4.65
CA LEU A 258 11.63 -13.73 3.72
C LEU A 258 11.65 -15.14 4.33
N ARG A 259 12.16 -15.31 5.56
CA ARG A 259 12.17 -16.61 6.26
C ARG A 259 10.83 -16.89 6.93
N ASN A 260 10.16 -15.86 7.42
CA ASN A 260 8.95 -15.97 8.22
C ASN A 260 7.82 -15.03 7.77
N LEU A 261 8.03 -14.27 6.70
CA LEU A 261 7.08 -13.33 6.12
C LEU A 261 6.66 -12.19 7.07
N THR A 262 7.47 -11.90 8.08
CA THR A 262 7.20 -10.78 9.00
C THR A 262 7.40 -9.46 8.26
N VAL A 263 6.37 -8.61 8.30
CA VAL A 263 6.40 -7.26 7.74
C VAL A 263 6.65 -6.27 8.88
N THR A 264 7.68 -5.46 8.74
CA THR A 264 8.00 -4.35 9.64
C THR A 264 7.88 -3.03 8.89
N GLU A 265 7.22 -2.05 9.49
CA GLU A 265 6.97 -0.75 8.86
C GLU A 265 7.77 0.33 9.56
N HIS A 266 8.40 1.20 8.77
CA HIS A 266 9.23 2.29 9.26
C HIS A 266 8.79 3.62 8.63
N PRO A 267 8.60 4.68 9.43
CA PRO A 267 8.35 5.99 8.87
C PRO A 267 9.61 6.50 8.18
N VAL A 268 9.43 7.06 6.98
CA VAL A 268 10.52 7.69 6.24
C VAL A 268 10.08 9.06 5.74
N LEU A 269 10.97 10.03 5.93
CA LEU A 269 10.82 11.39 5.45
C LEU A 269 11.82 11.67 4.31
N PRO A 270 11.57 12.66 3.45
CA PRO A 270 12.57 13.14 2.52
C PRO A 270 13.84 13.57 3.26
N VAL A 271 14.99 13.55 2.58
CA VAL A 271 16.21 14.14 3.10
C VAL A 271 16.28 15.55 2.52
N PRO A 272 16.33 16.61 3.35
CA PRO A 272 16.45 17.97 2.83
C PRO A 272 17.73 18.14 2.02
N ASP A 273 17.68 19.01 1.01
CA ASP A 273 18.88 19.44 0.31
C ASP A 273 19.85 20.07 1.32
N VAL A 274 21.04 19.49 1.40
CA VAL A 274 22.12 19.99 2.26
C VAL A 274 23.14 20.72 1.40
N ALA A 275 23.61 21.86 1.88
CA ALA A 275 24.67 22.61 1.20
C ALA A 275 25.90 21.72 1.01
N ALA A 276 26.54 21.83 -0.15
CA ALA A 276 27.80 21.14 -0.41
C ALA A 276 28.81 21.51 0.69
N MET A 277 29.51 20.50 1.22
CA MET A 277 30.58 20.74 2.18
C MET A 277 31.60 21.71 1.55
N PRO A 278 32.05 22.74 2.28
CA PRO A 278 33.10 23.63 1.80
C PRO A 278 34.28 22.78 1.36
N LYS A 279 34.77 22.98 0.13
CA LYS A 279 36.02 22.36 -0.30
C LYS A 279 37.09 22.84 0.68
N GLN A 280 37.84 21.90 1.26
CA GLN A 280 39.07 22.29 1.93
C GLN A 280 40.01 22.80 0.84
N ASP A 281 40.29 24.10 0.86
CA ASP A 281 41.37 24.68 0.07
C ASP A 281 42.66 23.99 0.52
N GLY A 282 43.23 23.18 -0.37
CA GLY A 282 44.50 22.48 -0.18
C GLY A 282 45.69 23.38 -0.50
#